data_AF-A0A929X8B5-F1
#
_entry.id   AF-A0A929X8B5-F1
#
_cell.length_a   1.000
_cell.length_b   1.000
_cell.length_c   1.000
_cell.angle_alpha   90.00
_cell.angle_beta   90.00
_cell.angle_gamma   90.00
#
_symmetry.space_group_name_H-M   'P 1'
#
loop_
_entity.id
_entity.type
_entity.pdbx_description
1 polymer ?
#
loop_
_entity_poly.entity_id
_entity_poly.type
_entity_poly.pdbx_seq_one_letter_code
_entity_poly.pdbx_strand_id
1 'polypeptide(L)'
;MKKRILTEEVDFWCNLVNNIGDPTAEELWDEHGGVAAYLDKQIRLLIKDLRSDNVSLAGFNIPDSVKLGTALNSPHLNQELCSKLSRLLNWGNQLSAEEKS
;
A
#
# COMPACT_ATOMS: atom_id res chain seq x y z
N MET A 1 4.32 20.99 4.46
CA MET A 1 4.80 19.78 3.77
C MET A 1 4.06 19.68 2.45
N LYS A 2 4.69 19.26 1.35
CA LYS A 2 3.96 19.00 0.09
C LYS A 2 3.08 17.76 0.31
N LYS A 3 1.79 17.83 -0.02
CA LYS A 3 0.85 16.71 0.10
C LYS A 3 1.26 15.61 -0.89
N ARG A 4 1.40 14.37 -0.42
CA ARG A 4 1.72 13.20 -1.27
C ARG A 4 0.49 12.75 -2.05
N ILE A 5 0.63 12.19 -3.24
CA ILE A 5 -0.50 11.68 -4.03
C ILE A 5 -0.39 10.15 -4.06
N LEU A 6 -1.41 9.45 -3.54
CA LEU A 6 -1.33 8.00 -3.35
C LEU A 6 -1.20 7.22 -4.67
N THR A 7 -1.86 7.66 -5.74
CA THR A 7 -1.84 6.96 -7.04
C THR A 7 -0.44 6.86 -7.64
N GLU A 8 0.41 7.87 -7.43
CA GLU A 8 1.80 7.88 -7.90
C GLU A 8 2.66 6.80 -7.24
N GLU A 9 2.21 6.26 -6.10
CA GLU A 9 2.95 5.28 -5.32
C GLU A 9 2.51 3.83 -5.61
N VAL A 10 1.33 3.60 -6.21
CA VAL A 10 0.74 2.26 -6.35
C VAL A 10 1.66 1.29 -7.08
N ASP A 11 2.21 1.69 -8.23
CA ASP A 11 3.09 0.81 -9.01
C ASP A 11 4.40 0.51 -8.25
N PHE A 12 4.90 1.45 -7.43
CA PHE A 12 6.05 1.21 -6.56
C PHE A 12 5.76 0.11 -5.52
N TRP A 13 4.59 0.16 -4.87
CA TRP A 13 4.16 -0.87 -3.92
C TRP A 13 4.05 -2.24 -4.59
N CYS A 14 3.40 -2.32 -5.75
CA CYS A 14 3.25 -3.57 -6.48
C CYS A 14 4.61 -4.17 -6.88
N ASN A 15 5.52 -3.33 -7.39
CA ASN A 15 6.85 -3.79 -7.80
C ASN A 15 7.68 -4.30 -6.62
N LEU A 16 7.66 -3.62 -5.48
CA LEU A 16 8.41 -4.07 -4.31
C LEU A 16 7.85 -5.36 -3.71
N VAL A 17 6.52 -5.51 -3.64
CA VAL A 17 5.92 -6.77 -3.15
C VAL A 17 6.34 -7.96 -4.01
N ASN A 18 6.42 -7.79 -5.33
CA ASN A 18 6.85 -8.85 -6.25
C ASN A 18 8.32 -9.26 -6.07
N ASN A 19 9.15 -8.43 -5.45
CA ASN A 19 10.56 -8.73 -5.20
C ASN A 19 10.79 -9.47 -3.87
N ILE A 20 9.76 -9.69 -3.05
CA ILE A 20 9.91 -10.43 -1.79
C ILE A 20 10.29 -11.88 -2.10
N GLY A 21 11.36 -12.37 -1.48
CA GLY A 21 11.90 -13.71 -1.72
C GLY A 21 12.83 -13.81 -2.93
N ASP A 22 13.09 -12.72 -3.67
CA ASP A 22 14.25 -12.65 -4.58
C ASP A 22 15.52 -12.39 -3.75
N PRO A 23 16.51 -13.31 -3.73
CA PRO A 23 17.73 -13.14 -2.95
C PRO A 23 18.48 -11.84 -3.24
N THR A 24 18.48 -11.37 -4.49
CA THR A 24 19.17 -10.14 -4.88
C THR A 24 18.47 -8.91 -4.29
N ALA A 25 17.14 -8.92 -4.30
CA ALA A 25 16.36 -7.86 -3.70
C ALA A 25 16.48 -7.89 -2.17
N GLU A 26 16.39 -9.06 -1.54
CA GLU A 26 16.52 -9.17 -0.09
C GLU A 26 17.89 -8.68 0.40
N GLU A 27 18.98 -8.96 -0.33
CA GLU A 27 20.31 -8.42 -0.02
C GLU A 27 20.36 -6.89 -0.14
N LEU A 28 19.77 -6.32 -1.20
CA LEU A 28 19.70 -4.87 -1.40
C LEU A 28 18.96 -4.14 -0.28
N TRP A 29 17.97 -4.79 0.34
CA TRP A 29 17.12 -4.20 1.37
C TRP A 29 17.45 -4.71 2.79
N ASP A 30 18.56 -5.43 2.97
CA ASP A 30 18.95 -6.04 4.25
C ASP A 30 19.15 -4.99 5.36
N GLU A 31 19.70 -3.81 5.02
CA GLU A 31 19.85 -2.69 5.97
C GLU A 31 18.52 -2.15 6.52
N HIS A 32 17.42 -2.51 5.86
CA HIS A 32 16.06 -2.18 6.25
C HIS A 32 15.30 -3.36 6.87
N GLY A 33 15.99 -4.49 7.12
CA GLY A 33 15.40 -5.74 7.61
C GLY A 33 14.70 -6.56 6.52
N GLY A 34 15.06 -6.35 5.25
CA GLY A 34 14.45 -6.98 4.09
C GLY A 34 13.29 -6.17 3.50
N VAL A 35 12.83 -6.59 2.32
CA VAL A 35 11.82 -5.86 1.53
C VAL A 35 10.49 -5.75 2.31
N ALA A 36 10.06 -6.84 2.94
CA ALA A 36 8.81 -6.89 3.70
C ALA A 36 8.82 -5.93 4.91
N ALA A 37 9.91 -5.88 5.67
CA ALA A 37 10.04 -5.00 6.83
C ALA A 37 10.03 -3.52 6.42
N TYR A 38 10.68 -3.19 5.30
CA TYR A 38 10.63 -1.85 4.72
C TYR A 38 9.19 -1.47 4.32
N LEU A 39 8.48 -2.35 3.62
CA LEU A 39 7.10 -2.11 3.20
C LEU A 39 6.17 -1.92 4.41
N ASP A 40 6.27 -2.75 5.45
CA ASP A 40 5.50 -2.60 6.67
C ASP A 40 5.74 -1.23 7.35
N LYS A 41 6.99 -0.74 7.36
CA LYS A 41 7.31 0.60 7.85
C LYS A 41 6.64 1.68 7.01
N GLN A 42 6.67 1.56 5.68
CA GLN A 42 6.01 2.50 4.79
C GLN A 42 4.48 2.49 4.99
N ILE A 43 3.86 1.34 5.26
CA ILE A 43 2.41 1.23 5.51
C ILE A 43 2.06 1.99 6.79
N ARG A 44 2.86 1.84 7.86
CA ARG A 44 2.67 2.59 9.11
C ARG A 44 2.75 4.11 8.89
N LEU A 45 3.71 4.56 8.08
CA LEU A 45 3.85 5.97 7.73
C LEU A 45 2.65 6.47 6.92
N LEU A 46 2.20 5.71 5.92
CA LEU A 46 1.03 6.07 5.11
C LEU A 46 -0.24 6.16 5.97
N ILE A 47 -0.46 5.21 6.89
CA ILE A 47 -1.58 5.27 7.85
C ILE A 47 -1.53 6.56 8.67
N LYS A 48 -0.34 6.95 9.16
CA LYS A 48 -0.14 8.18 9.92
C LYS A 48 -0.43 9.42 9.05
N ASP A 49 0.05 9.43 7.82
CA ASP A 49 -0.11 10.55 6.89
C ASP A 49 -1.56 10.73 6.46
N LEU A 50 -2.30 9.64 6.20
CA LEU A 50 -3.74 9.66 5.92
C LEU A 50 -4.53 10.26 7.09
N ARG A 51 -4.22 9.86 8.32
CA ARG A 51 -4.85 10.42 9.53
C ARG A 51 -4.53 11.90 9.76
N SER A 52 -3.42 12.37 9.21
CA SER A 52 -2.96 13.77 9.34
C SER A 52 -3.32 14.64 8.12
N ASP A 53 -4.11 14.12 7.19
CA ASP A 53 -4.45 14.75 5.90
C ASP A 53 -3.22 15.17 5.04
N ASN A 54 -2.09 14.48 5.22
CA ASN A 54 -0.85 14.72 4.46
C ASN A 54 -0.77 13.94 3.14
N VAL A 55 -1.77 13.11 2.86
CA VAL A 55 -1.90 12.31 1.63
C VAL A 55 -3.19 12.70 0.91
N SER A 56 -3.08 12.93 -0.39
CA SER A 56 -4.15 13.18 -1.32
C SER A 56 -4.58 11.86 -1.96
N LEU A 57 -5.89 11.61 -1.97
CA LEU A 57 -6.51 10.52 -2.72
C LEU A 57 -7.04 10.99 -4.09
N ALA A 58 -6.62 12.18 -4.54
CA ALA A 58 -7.03 12.69 -5.85
C ALA A 58 -6.58 11.71 -6.95
N GLY A 59 -7.53 11.30 -7.79
CA GLY A 59 -7.30 10.32 -8.84
C GLY A 59 -7.25 8.87 -8.39
N PHE A 60 -7.30 8.57 -7.08
CA PHE A 60 -7.30 7.20 -6.56
C PHE A 60 -8.63 6.50 -6.87
N ASN A 61 -8.62 5.73 -7.96
CA ASN A 61 -9.79 5.08 -8.54
C ASN A 61 -9.79 3.57 -8.23
N ILE A 62 -10.81 2.88 -8.74
CA ILE A 62 -11.02 1.46 -8.49
C ILE A 62 -9.87 0.59 -9.05
N PRO A 63 -9.38 0.79 -10.28
CA PRO A 63 -8.18 0.09 -10.77
C PRO A 63 -6.97 0.20 -9.84
N ASP A 64 -6.67 1.40 -9.34
CA ASP A 64 -5.55 1.63 -8.42
C ASP A 64 -5.80 0.97 -7.05
N SER A 65 -7.03 1.03 -6.57
CA SER A 65 -7.46 0.34 -5.35
C SER A 65 -7.32 -1.18 -5.47
N VAL A 66 -7.67 -1.77 -6.62
CA VAL A 66 -7.54 -3.21 -6.86
C VAL A 66 -6.06 -3.60 -6.89
N LYS A 67 -5.22 -2.89 -7.65
CA LYS A 67 -3.77 -3.14 -7.72
C LYS A 67 -3.12 -3.08 -6.33
N LEU A 68 -3.38 -2.01 -5.58
CA LEU A 68 -2.84 -1.85 -4.24
C LEU A 68 -3.37 -2.92 -3.29
N GLY A 69 -4.67 -3.26 -3.38
CA GLY A 69 -5.28 -4.34 -2.61
C GLY A 69 -4.63 -5.69 -2.86
N THR A 70 -4.33 -6.04 -4.11
CA THR A 70 -3.60 -7.25 -4.47
C THR A 70 -2.21 -7.27 -3.83
N ALA A 71 -1.46 -6.17 -3.90
CA ALA A 71 -0.14 -6.08 -3.27
C ALA A 71 -0.21 -6.26 -1.74
N LEU A 72 -1.19 -5.62 -1.08
CA LEU A 72 -1.33 -5.70 0.38
C LEU A 72 -1.83 -7.06 0.89
N ASN A 73 -2.43 -7.89 0.03
CA ASN A 73 -2.82 -9.27 0.35
C ASN A 73 -1.63 -10.25 0.35
N SER A 74 -0.41 -9.79 0.07
CA SER A 74 0.79 -10.64 0.15
C SER A 74 0.96 -11.22 1.56
N PRO A 75 1.16 -12.55 1.71
CA PRO A 75 1.31 -13.19 3.02
C PRO A 75 2.59 -12.79 3.75
N HIS A 76 3.53 -12.16 3.04
CA HIS A 76 4.80 -11.68 3.61
C HIS A 76 4.65 -10.36 4.38
N LEU A 77 3.56 -9.63 4.17
CA LEU A 77 3.29 -8.36 4.84
C LEU A 77 2.48 -8.56 6.12
N ASN A 78 2.56 -7.60 7.04
CA ASN A 78 1.76 -7.62 8.25
C ASN A 78 0.28 -7.37 7.95
N GLN A 79 -0.51 -8.45 8.00
CA GLN A 79 -1.93 -8.43 7.64
C GLN A 79 -2.79 -7.50 8.50
N GLU A 80 -2.41 -7.28 9.76
CA GLU A 80 -3.12 -6.32 10.63
C GLU A 80 -2.91 -4.88 10.15
N LEU A 81 -1.69 -4.54 9.72
CA LEU A 81 -1.39 -3.22 9.14
C LEU A 81 -2.09 -3.02 7.80
N CYS A 82 -2.01 -4.01 6.91
CA CYS A 82 -2.71 -4.00 5.63
C CYS A 82 -4.21 -3.76 5.83
N SER A 83 -4.85 -4.53 6.72
CA SER A 83 -6.27 -4.38 7.06
C SER A 83 -6.64 -2.99 7.57
N LYS A 84 -5.76 -2.36 8.37
CA LYS A 84 -5.99 -0.98 8.86
C LYS A 84 -5.93 0.03 7.72
N LEU A 85 -4.97 -0.11 6.81
CA LEU A 85 -4.86 0.76 5.64
C LEU A 85 -6.07 0.59 4.71
N SER A 86 -6.50 -0.65 4.44
CA SER A 86 -7.69 -0.96 3.64
C SER A 86 -8.95 -0.25 4.14
N ARG A 87 -9.15 -0.24 5.46
CA ARG A 87 -10.29 0.43 6.10
C ARG A 87 -10.21 1.95 5.96
N LEU A 88 -9.02 2.54 6.11
CA LEU A 88 -8.83 3.99 5.95
C LEU A 88 -9.07 4.45 4.51
N LEU A 89 -8.69 3.64 3.54
CA LEU A 89 -8.94 3.90 2.13
C LEU A 89 -10.37 3.55 1.70
N ASN A 90 -11.18 3.01 2.61
CA ASN A 90 -12.59 2.69 2.40
C ASN A 90 -12.85 1.75 1.22
N TRP A 91 -11.93 0.81 0.94
CA TRP A 91 -11.97 -0.08 -0.22
C TRP A 91 -13.29 -0.85 -0.36
N GLY A 92 -13.87 -1.31 0.76
CA GLY A 92 -15.14 -2.05 0.77
C GLY A 92 -16.34 -1.24 0.29
N ASN A 93 -16.34 0.09 0.49
CA ASN A 93 -17.43 0.94 -0.01
C ASN A 93 -17.22 1.37 -1.47
N GLN A 94 -15.97 1.42 -1.96
CA GLN A 94 -15.69 1.72 -3.36
C GLN A 94 -16.06 0.57 -4.28
N LEU A 95 -15.82 -0.68 -3.89
CA LEU A 95 -16.18 -1.88 -4.67
C LEU A 95 -17.69 -2.13 -4.71
N SER A 96 -18.40 -1.94 -3.58
CA SER A 96 -19.85 -2.15 -3.52
C SER A 96 -20.70 -1.04 -4.16
N ALA A 97 -20.10 0.12 -4.48
CA ALA A 97 -20.78 1.19 -5.20
C ALA A 97 -20.88 0.90 -6.72
N GLU A 98 -19.92 0.16 -7.28
CA GLU A 98 -19.89 -0.22 -8.70
C GLU A 98 -20.81 -1.40 -9.01
N GLU A 99 -20.99 -2.36 -8.11
CA GLU A 99 -21.94 -3.47 -8.28
C GLU A 99 -23.42 -3.01 -8.31
N LYS A 100 -23.68 -1.74 -8.00
CA LYS A 100 -25.02 -1.15 -7.92
C LYS A 100 -25.28 -0.05 -8.97
N SER A 101 -24.31 0.25 -9.84
CA SER A 101 -24.43 1.25 -10.90
C SER A 101 -24.52 0.61 -12.28
#